data_AF-Q0I6I6-F1
#
_entry.id   AF-Q0I6I6-F1
#
_cell.length_a   1.000
_cell.length_b   1.000
_cell.length_c   1.000
_cell.angle_alpha   90.00
_cell.angle_beta   90.00
_cell.angle_gamma   90.00
#
_symmetry.space_group_name_H-M   'P 1'
#
loop_
_entity.id
_entity.type
_entity.pdbx_description
1 polymer ?
#
loop_
_entity_poly.entity_id
_entity_poly.type
_entity_poly.pdbx_seq_one_letter_code
_entity_poly.pdbx_strand_id
1 'polypeptide(L)'
;MNWRQSLFGLLAISALTVPAAAAPFQNAKIKRILDGKEVFINKAPAQVNQTAGNGQELSTGKSRAELLFDRRALGFLGNNSLIKLGEECFRLDKGQVLINGPQNSCLGTKVLGIRGTTYVLSALDEGGYRLSVLSGEAIISDQGLQETDQNSPDILEQYPRLNPVIGFGSSAWGSNASGSTLGQAAGLILGEASFFLPLRQSEGSKLLYNYSTASSNFDSSWGASTEFGYKWFNPNNRSISSLLVGYDAWETSQCVHSQLALGGQWQKKRWQFGVTGGIPIDDCENNLGFAIGQIGVPIIDLGEQSVLLSLSPYVMHGIGNTYGGGRIGLNVPVGESVSLSAYGQYDELLDTVIGGQISYRFGTNGGFVNDPNIQPTRTTPIPWQSAEFNEFKTGRPIQLALGGDASMVRPLITTASGALANEPSDQESGITLRSGEEAVFDADGNLLSRNAMSREQFAQLVLDNMSGQNLLPESHVIGLIYQELYGLPNQELLAILGSDWLVAARKPYPRLRGANSLVVPDNKLPKEEEEAEEEEEEDQAVTTTYVCQATANGYFPDFVPLSEATRFVVTEPSEPSCQNFPVVDSNGTAISTSPVVISTSSSES
;
A
#
# COMPACT_ATOMS: atom_id res chain seq x y z
N MET A 1 -42.08 -79.83 -6.61
CA MET A 1 -40.86 -80.63 -6.35
C MET A 1 -39.88 -79.73 -5.61
N ASN A 2 -39.72 -80.02 -4.31
CA ASN A 2 -38.73 -79.65 -3.28
C ASN A 2 -37.79 -78.43 -3.49
N TRP A 3 -37.76 -77.44 -2.59
CA TRP A 3 -36.99 -77.38 -1.31
C TRP A 3 -35.47 -77.51 -1.56
N ARG A 4 -34.64 -76.48 -1.31
CA ARG A 4 -34.08 -76.21 0.03
C ARG A 4 -33.41 -74.82 0.16
N GLN A 5 -33.53 -74.34 1.39
CA GLN A 5 -32.86 -73.21 2.05
C GLN A 5 -31.35 -73.44 2.22
N SER A 6 -30.58 -72.34 2.27
CA SER A 6 -29.33 -72.14 3.03
C SER A 6 -28.84 -70.71 2.73
N LEU A 7 -28.27 -69.92 3.63
CA LEU A 7 -28.17 -69.94 5.08
C LEU A 7 -27.76 -68.49 5.46
N PHE A 8 -28.15 -68.05 6.64
CA PHE A 8 -27.76 -66.79 7.26
C PHE A 8 -26.24 -66.59 7.33
N GLY A 9 -25.78 -65.36 7.12
CA GLY A 9 -24.40 -64.93 7.34
C GLY A 9 -24.28 -63.41 7.44
N LEU A 10 -24.92 -62.83 8.47
CA LEU A 10 -24.67 -61.47 8.92
C LEU A 10 -23.24 -61.39 9.47
N LEU A 11 -22.34 -60.71 8.76
CA LEU A 11 -21.06 -60.23 9.30
C LEU A 11 -21.20 -58.73 9.54
N ALA A 12 -21.73 -58.38 10.70
CA ALA A 12 -21.65 -57.04 11.26
C ALA A 12 -20.19 -56.80 11.67
N ILE A 13 -19.41 -56.15 10.81
CA ILE A 13 -18.13 -55.56 11.20
C ILE A 13 -18.48 -54.26 11.91
N SER A 14 -18.64 -54.35 13.22
CA SER A 14 -18.65 -53.21 14.13
C SER A 14 -17.27 -52.55 14.04
N ALA A 15 -17.12 -51.56 13.17
CA ALA A 15 -16.01 -50.63 13.23
C ALA A 15 -16.12 -49.86 14.55
N LEU A 16 -15.41 -50.35 15.57
CA LEU A 16 -15.05 -49.57 16.75
C LEU A 16 -14.18 -48.42 16.25
N THR A 17 -14.79 -47.31 15.85
CA THR A 17 -14.12 -46.03 15.77
C THR A 17 -13.82 -45.63 17.21
N VAL A 18 -12.61 -45.96 17.67
CA VAL A 18 -12.05 -45.32 18.86
C VAL A 18 -12.09 -43.82 18.57
N PRO A 19 -12.71 -42.99 19.42
CA PRO A 19 -12.57 -41.55 19.27
C PRO A 19 -11.07 -41.25 19.37
N ALA A 20 -10.51 -40.63 18.34
CA ALA A 20 -9.17 -40.07 18.44
C ALA A 20 -9.23 -39.00 19.53
N ALA A 21 -8.79 -39.35 20.74
CA ALA A 21 -8.51 -38.38 21.78
C ALA A 21 -7.53 -37.37 21.18
N ALA A 22 -7.82 -36.08 21.31
CA ALA A 22 -6.96 -35.01 20.84
C ALA A 22 -5.55 -35.25 21.38
N ALA A 23 -4.56 -35.33 20.49
CA ALA A 23 -3.19 -35.57 20.91
C ALA A 23 -2.75 -34.43 21.84
N PRO A 24 -2.21 -34.74 23.03
CA PRO A 24 -1.60 -33.72 23.88
C PRO A 24 -0.48 -32.99 23.13
N PHE A 25 -0.10 -31.80 23.60
CA PHE A 25 0.98 -31.01 23.02
C PHE A 25 2.34 -31.67 23.27
N GLN A 26 2.66 -32.68 22.46
CA GLN A 26 3.80 -33.57 22.67
C GLN A 26 5.02 -33.17 21.85
N ASN A 27 4.86 -32.34 20.81
CA ASN A 27 5.96 -32.01 19.92
C ASN A 27 6.15 -30.51 19.74
N ALA A 28 7.42 -30.10 19.79
CA ALA A 28 7.84 -28.75 19.47
C ALA A 28 8.85 -28.79 18.32
N LYS A 29 8.46 -28.23 17.17
CA LYS A 29 9.33 -28.11 16.00
C LYS A 29 10.08 -26.78 16.02
N ILE A 30 11.40 -26.81 15.87
CA ILE A 30 12.22 -25.60 15.78
C ILE A 30 11.98 -24.94 14.41
N LYS A 31 11.47 -23.71 14.40
CA LYS A 31 11.20 -22.91 13.20
C LYS A 31 12.33 -21.95 12.88
N ARG A 32 13.00 -21.44 13.90
CA ARG A 32 14.05 -20.43 13.78
C ARG A 32 15.04 -20.52 14.93
N ILE A 33 16.30 -20.20 14.66
CA ILE A 33 17.36 -20.02 15.67
C ILE A 33 17.98 -18.63 15.43
N LEU A 34 18.23 -17.88 16.50
CA LEU A 34 18.75 -16.52 16.48
C LEU A 34 19.97 -16.38 17.38
N ASP A 35 20.76 -15.34 17.11
CA ASP A 35 21.87 -14.88 17.94
C ASP A 35 23.01 -15.91 18.16
N GLY A 36 22.99 -17.03 17.41
CA GLY A 36 24.03 -18.05 17.45
C GLY A 36 23.56 -19.43 16.99
N LYS A 37 24.15 -20.47 17.56
CA LYS A 37 23.82 -21.90 17.31
C LYS A 37 23.53 -22.67 18.61
N GLU A 38 23.40 -21.96 19.73
CA GLU A 38 23.29 -22.54 21.06
C GLU A 38 21.82 -22.89 21.36
N VAL A 39 21.28 -23.83 20.59
CA VAL A 39 19.95 -24.43 20.80
C VAL A 39 20.15 -25.94 20.84
N PHE A 40 19.57 -26.60 21.83
CA PHE A 40 19.83 -28.01 22.09
C PHE A 40 18.53 -28.77 22.36
N ILE A 41 18.47 -30.03 21.89
CA ILE A 41 17.48 -31.03 22.30
C ILE A 41 18.22 -32.09 23.10
N ASN A 42 17.86 -32.32 24.36
CA ASN A 42 18.55 -33.25 25.27
C ASN A 42 20.07 -33.03 25.29
N LYS A 43 20.51 -31.77 25.37
CA LYS A 43 21.92 -31.33 25.34
C LYS A 43 22.66 -31.58 24.02
N ALA A 44 22.01 -32.13 23.00
CA ALA A 44 22.57 -32.26 21.66
C ALA A 44 22.22 -31.02 20.82
N PRO A 45 23.17 -30.45 20.04
CA PRO A 45 22.89 -29.30 19.18
C PRO A 45 21.73 -29.56 18.23
N ALA A 46 20.79 -28.62 18.19
CA ALA A 46 19.56 -28.71 17.42
C ALA A 46 19.65 -27.91 16.12
N GLN A 47 18.87 -28.31 15.12
CA GLN A 47 18.78 -27.61 13.84
C GLN A 47 17.35 -27.12 13.55
N VAL A 48 17.24 -26.14 12.65
CA VAL A 48 15.94 -25.69 12.13
C VAL A 48 15.22 -26.87 11.48
N ASN A 49 13.92 -26.97 11.71
CA ASN A 49 13.01 -28.06 11.37
C ASN A 49 13.16 -29.36 12.17
N GLN A 50 14.08 -29.44 13.13
CA GLN A 50 14.11 -30.57 14.06
C GLN A 50 12.95 -30.48 15.05
N THR A 51 12.42 -31.63 15.46
CA THR A 51 11.30 -31.73 16.39
C THR A 51 11.77 -32.36 17.70
N ALA A 52 11.48 -31.70 18.81
CA ALA A 52 11.54 -32.31 20.14
C ALA A 52 10.20 -32.97 20.45
N GLY A 53 10.23 -34.17 21.02
CA GLY A 53 9.06 -34.91 21.45
C GLY A 53 8.88 -34.92 22.98
N ASN A 54 7.85 -35.60 23.44
CA ASN A 54 7.50 -35.75 24.85
C ASN A 54 8.70 -36.24 25.69
N GLY A 55 8.89 -35.64 26.86
CA GLY A 55 9.94 -35.93 27.82
C GLY A 55 11.31 -35.33 27.47
N GLN A 56 11.46 -34.76 26.28
CA GLN A 56 12.71 -34.13 25.85
C GLN A 56 12.85 -32.71 26.40
N GLU A 57 14.10 -32.32 26.63
CA GLU A 57 14.51 -31.00 27.07
C GLU A 57 14.91 -30.15 25.86
N LEU A 58 14.34 -28.96 25.76
CA LEU A 58 14.76 -27.92 24.82
C LEU A 58 15.45 -26.81 25.58
N SER A 59 16.68 -26.51 25.22
CA SER A 59 17.45 -25.46 25.88
C SER A 59 18.13 -24.52 24.91
N THR A 60 18.38 -23.31 25.41
CA THR A 60 19.08 -22.23 24.73
C THR A 60 20.24 -21.75 25.59
N GLY A 61 21.34 -21.36 24.96
CA GLY A 61 22.43 -20.61 25.60
C GLY A 61 22.26 -19.11 25.35
N LYS A 62 23.22 -18.48 24.68
CA LYS A 62 23.12 -17.08 24.21
C LYS A 62 22.17 -16.90 23.03
N SER A 63 21.72 -17.99 22.43
CA SER A 63 20.78 -18.01 21.31
C SER A 63 19.32 -17.92 21.77
N ARG A 64 18.44 -17.57 20.85
CA ARG A 64 16.98 -17.67 20.99
C ARG A 64 16.42 -18.63 19.95
N ALA A 65 15.25 -19.19 20.21
CA ALA A 65 14.60 -20.11 19.28
C ALA A 65 13.11 -19.81 19.11
N GLU A 66 12.60 -20.05 17.92
CA GLU A 66 11.17 -20.12 17.64
C GLU A 66 10.74 -21.58 17.55
N LEU A 67 9.66 -21.91 18.24
CA LEU A 67 9.10 -23.25 18.38
C LEU A 67 7.66 -23.25 17.86
N LEU A 68 7.28 -24.32 17.17
CA LEU A 68 5.91 -24.59 16.74
C LEU A 68 5.42 -25.84 17.47
N PHE A 69 4.45 -25.67 18.36
CA PHE A 69 3.87 -26.73 19.18
C PHE A 69 2.66 -27.34 18.49
N ASP A 70 2.83 -28.53 17.91
CA ASP A 70 1.80 -29.31 17.21
C ASP A 70 0.84 -28.48 16.32
N ARG A 71 1.36 -27.41 15.69
CA ARG A 71 0.61 -26.44 14.86
C ARG A 71 -0.54 -25.70 15.56
N ARG A 72 -0.60 -25.74 16.89
CA ARG A 72 -1.63 -25.04 17.68
C ARG A 72 -1.09 -23.85 18.46
N ALA A 73 0.22 -23.79 18.71
CA ALA A 73 0.84 -22.64 19.35
C ALA A 73 2.26 -22.36 18.82
N LEU A 74 2.69 -21.11 18.95
CA LEU A 74 4.06 -20.66 18.72
C LEU A 74 4.70 -20.30 20.05
N GLY A 75 5.99 -20.61 20.21
CA GLY A 75 6.77 -20.17 21.36
C GLY A 75 8.10 -19.56 20.97
N PHE A 76 8.46 -18.45 21.61
CA PHE A 76 9.77 -17.84 21.50
C PHE A 76 10.54 -18.08 22.79
N LEU A 77 11.55 -18.94 22.69
CA LEU A 77 12.43 -19.28 23.80
C LEU A 77 13.55 -18.23 23.87
N GLY A 78 13.63 -17.50 24.98
CA GLY A 78 14.63 -16.48 25.24
C GLY A 78 16.01 -17.05 25.60
N ASN A 79 17.00 -16.20 25.84
CA ASN A 79 18.36 -16.64 26.18
C ASN A 79 18.40 -17.44 27.49
N ASN A 80 19.30 -18.42 27.58
CA ASN A 80 19.57 -19.24 28.75
C ASN A 80 18.34 -19.96 29.30
N SER A 81 17.38 -20.26 28.42
CA SER A 81 16.11 -20.86 28.80
C SER A 81 16.12 -22.36 28.62
N LEU A 82 15.40 -23.06 29.49
CA LEU A 82 15.25 -24.51 29.49
C LEU A 82 13.77 -24.83 29.69
N ILE A 83 13.19 -25.52 28.71
CA ILE A 83 11.85 -26.10 28.83
C ILE A 83 11.93 -27.62 28.74
N LYS A 84 11.02 -28.29 29.44
CA LYS A 84 10.80 -29.73 29.32
C LYS A 84 9.39 -29.98 28.80
N LEU A 85 9.29 -30.75 27.72
CA LEU A 85 8.00 -31.15 27.16
C LEU A 85 7.40 -32.28 28.00
N GLY A 86 6.14 -32.11 28.41
CA GLY A 86 5.38 -33.11 29.15
C GLY A 86 4.13 -33.54 28.39
N GLU A 87 3.37 -34.45 28.98
CA GLU A 87 2.12 -34.92 28.37
C GLU A 87 1.02 -33.87 28.42
N GLU A 88 0.80 -33.19 29.55
CA GLU A 88 -0.33 -32.25 29.70
C GLU A 88 0.06 -30.78 29.53
N CYS A 89 1.33 -30.46 29.74
CA CYS A 89 1.89 -29.11 29.75
C CYS A 89 3.39 -29.17 29.47
N PHE A 90 4.00 -28.05 29.08
CA PHE A 90 5.45 -27.90 29.20
C PHE A 90 5.80 -27.25 30.54
N ARG A 91 7.01 -27.50 31.03
CA ARG A 91 7.55 -26.86 32.23
C ARG A 91 8.74 -25.98 31.88
N LEU A 92 8.74 -24.75 32.36
CA LEU A 92 9.89 -23.85 32.28
C LEU A 92 10.76 -24.05 33.52
N ASP A 93 11.99 -24.53 33.33
CA ASP A 93 12.92 -24.77 34.43
C ASP A 93 13.89 -23.58 34.61
N LYS A 94 14.13 -22.80 33.56
CA LYS A 94 15.01 -21.63 33.59
C LYS A 94 14.68 -20.65 32.45
N GLY A 95 14.95 -19.37 32.67
CA GLY A 95 14.92 -18.33 31.63
C GLY A 95 13.50 -17.83 31.36
N GLN A 96 13.18 -17.57 30.10
CA GLN A 96 11.87 -17.04 29.70
C GLN A 96 11.38 -17.65 28.39
N VAL A 97 10.06 -17.74 28.26
CA VAL A 97 9.40 -18.14 27.02
C VAL A 97 8.16 -17.28 26.80
N LEU A 98 8.02 -16.73 25.60
CA LEU A 98 6.78 -16.15 25.12
C LEU A 98 5.99 -17.23 24.40
N ILE A 99 4.70 -17.35 24.67
CA ILE A 99 3.80 -18.30 24.02
C ILE A 99 2.63 -17.55 23.39
N ASN A 100 2.27 -17.92 22.17
CA ASN A 100 1.09 -17.46 21.45
C ASN A 100 0.25 -18.68 21.04
N GLY A 101 -0.99 -18.73 21.53
CA GLY A 101 -1.94 -19.83 21.30
C GLY A 101 -2.24 -20.68 22.56
N PRO A 102 -3.18 -21.65 22.45
CA PRO A 102 -3.71 -22.45 23.56
C PRO A 102 -2.75 -23.52 24.09
N GLN A 103 -1.49 -23.16 24.38
CA GLN A 103 -0.50 -24.09 24.92
C GLN A 103 -0.43 -24.00 26.45
N ASN A 104 -0.85 -25.07 27.12
CA ASN A 104 -0.78 -25.16 28.58
C ASN A 104 0.68 -25.21 29.08
N SER A 105 0.92 -24.49 30.19
CA SER A 105 2.19 -24.48 30.92
C SER A 105 1.98 -24.95 32.36
N CYS A 106 2.93 -25.69 32.91
CA CYS A 106 2.90 -26.04 34.33
C CYS A 106 3.64 -25.01 35.18
N LEU A 107 2.97 -24.53 36.23
CA LEU A 107 3.48 -23.64 37.27
C LEU A 107 3.49 -24.42 38.58
N GLY A 108 4.58 -25.13 38.86
CA GLY A 108 4.65 -26.02 40.01
C GLY A 108 3.62 -27.15 39.94
N THR A 109 2.64 -27.12 40.84
CA THR A 109 1.53 -28.09 40.90
C THR A 109 0.29 -27.65 40.12
N LYS A 110 0.26 -26.40 39.63
CA LYS A 110 -0.87 -25.83 38.88
C LYS A 110 -0.63 -25.83 37.39
N VAL A 111 -1.72 -25.79 36.64
CA VAL A 111 -1.69 -25.67 35.18
C VAL A 111 -2.20 -24.28 34.80
N LEU A 112 -1.38 -23.58 34.03
CA LEU A 112 -1.76 -22.38 33.30
C LEU A 112 -2.50 -22.82 32.04
N GLY A 113 -3.82 -22.67 32.06
CA GLY A 113 -4.70 -22.79 30.90
C GLY A 113 -4.81 -21.45 30.17
N ILE A 114 -4.77 -21.50 28.85
CA ILE A 114 -4.80 -20.31 28.00
C ILE A 114 -5.94 -20.39 27.01
N ARG A 115 -6.70 -19.30 26.92
CA ARG A 115 -7.74 -19.11 25.91
C ARG A 115 -7.28 -18.06 24.90
N GLY A 116 -6.64 -18.52 23.81
CA GLY A 116 -6.20 -17.64 22.71
C GLY A 116 -5.40 -16.43 23.17
N THR A 117 -4.31 -16.66 23.93
CA THR A 117 -3.50 -15.58 24.50
C THR A 117 -2.08 -15.57 24.00
N THR A 118 -1.49 -14.38 24.09
CA THR A 118 -0.05 -14.19 24.09
C THR A 118 0.43 -13.81 25.48
N TYR A 119 1.30 -14.62 26.08
CA TYR A 119 1.87 -14.36 27.41
C TYR A 119 3.37 -14.65 27.42
N VAL A 120 4.06 -14.05 28.40
CA VAL A 120 5.45 -14.36 28.73
C VAL A 120 5.50 -15.03 30.08
N LEU A 121 6.15 -16.18 30.13
CA LEU A 121 6.47 -16.90 31.36
C LEU A 121 7.97 -16.81 31.62
N SER A 122 8.34 -16.34 32.81
CA SER A 122 9.74 -16.24 33.26
C SER A 122 9.93 -17.05 34.54
N ALA A 123 10.98 -17.86 34.60
CA ALA A 123 11.41 -18.52 35.82
C ALA A 123 12.25 -17.56 36.66
N LEU A 124 11.95 -17.46 37.95
CA LEU A 124 12.67 -16.63 38.92
C LEU A 124 13.76 -17.47 39.61
N ASP A 125 14.84 -16.81 40.04
CA ASP A 125 15.99 -17.48 40.67
C ASP A 125 15.62 -18.21 41.98
N GLU A 126 14.55 -17.78 42.65
CA GLU A 126 14.02 -18.37 43.89
C GLU A 126 13.09 -19.58 43.63
N GLY A 127 12.99 -20.05 42.38
CA GLY A 127 12.14 -21.17 41.97
C GLY A 127 10.68 -20.82 41.70
N GLY A 128 10.30 -19.54 41.86
CA GLY A 128 8.98 -19.03 41.49
C GLY A 128 8.85 -18.67 40.00
N TYR A 129 7.67 -18.19 39.62
CA TYR A 129 7.34 -17.83 38.24
C TYR A 129 6.80 -16.41 38.14
N ARG A 130 7.09 -15.72 37.05
CA ARG A 130 6.43 -14.48 36.66
C ARG A 130 5.67 -14.71 35.36
N LEU A 131 4.40 -14.37 35.37
CA LEU A 131 3.50 -14.50 34.22
C LEU A 131 2.99 -13.11 33.83
N SER A 132 3.26 -12.74 32.59
CA SER A 132 2.94 -11.43 32.04
C SER A 132 2.04 -11.61 30.80
N VAL A 133 0.81 -11.10 30.82
CA VAL A 133 -0.15 -11.31 29.72
C VAL A 133 -0.12 -10.11 28.77
N LEU A 134 0.23 -10.35 27.50
CA LEU A 134 0.32 -9.31 26.46
C LEU A 134 -0.99 -9.18 25.68
N SER A 135 -1.72 -10.28 25.48
CA SER A 135 -2.98 -10.33 24.72
C SER A 135 -3.87 -11.48 25.23
N GLY A 136 -5.18 -11.24 25.32
CA GLY A 136 -6.19 -12.21 25.78
C GLY A 136 -6.29 -12.36 27.31
N GLU A 137 -6.78 -13.53 27.77
CA GLU A 137 -6.96 -13.91 29.18
C GLU A 137 -6.33 -15.26 29.54
N ALA A 138 -5.54 -15.29 30.62
CA ALA A 138 -4.86 -16.47 31.13
C ALA A 138 -5.52 -16.94 32.43
N ILE A 139 -5.73 -18.25 32.58
CA ILE A 139 -6.42 -18.84 33.75
C ILE A 139 -5.49 -19.88 34.39
N ILE A 140 -5.23 -19.73 35.69
CA ILE A 140 -4.39 -20.65 36.47
C ILE A 140 -5.29 -21.47 37.38
N SER A 141 -5.28 -22.80 37.25
CA SER A 141 -6.11 -23.70 38.05
C SER A 141 -5.38 -25.01 38.39
N ASP A 142 -5.93 -25.77 39.34
CA ASP A 142 -5.35 -27.05 39.77
C ASP A 142 -5.50 -28.16 38.72
N GLN A 143 -6.43 -27.99 37.78
CA GLN A 143 -6.53 -28.78 36.55
C GLN A 143 -6.42 -27.83 35.36
N GLY A 144 -5.69 -28.22 34.32
CA GLY A 144 -5.61 -27.41 33.10
C GLY A 144 -6.99 -27.18 32.53
N LEU A 145 -7.21 -26.01 31.90
CA LEU A 145 -8.35 -25.85 31.01
C LEU A 145 -8.20 -26.88 29.90
N GLN A 146 -8.96 -27.98 29.99
CA GLN A 146 -9.16 -28.87 28.86
C GLN A 146 -10.06 -28.11 27.89
N GLU A 147 -9.48 -27.32 26.99
CA GLU A 147 -10.17 -27.02 25.74
C GLU A 147 -10.39 -28.35 25.03
N THR A 148 -11.59 -28.90 25.20
CA THR A 148 -12.07 -30.13 24.55
C THR A 148 -12.46 -29.85 23.10
N ASP A 149 -12.13 -28.68 22.58
CA ASP A 149 -12.41 -28.33 21.19
C ASP A 149 -11.40 -29.02 20.29
N GLN A 150 -11.82 -30.16 19.73
CA GLN A 150 -11.20 -30.82 18.58
C GLN A 150 -11.05 -29.91 17.34
N ASN A 151 -11.47 -28.64 17.45
CA ASN A 151 -11.48 -27.60 16.42
C ASN A 151 -10.61 -26.37 16.76
N SER A 152 -9.66 -26.44 17.71
CA SER A 152 -8.70 -25.34 17.89
C SER A 152 -8.02 -25.05 16.53
N PRO A 153 -8.16 -23.83 15.99
CA PRO A 153 -7.67 -23.51 14.66
C PRO A 153 -6.14 -23.59 14.62
N ASP A 154 -5.60 -24.06 13.50
CA ASP A 154 -4.15 -24.08 13.27
C ASP A 154 -3.58 -22.66 13.47
N ILE A 155 -2.58 -22.52 14.32
CA ILE A 155 -1.97 -21.22 14.66
C ILE A 155 -1.40 -20.53 13.42
N LEU A 156 -0.98 -21.30 12.41
CA LEU A 156 -0.48 -20.78 11.15
C LEU A 156 -1.60 -20.22 10.25
N GLU A 157 -2.85 -20.54 10.52
CA GLU A 157 -4.02 -19.97 9.84
C GLU A 157 -4.51 -18.68 10.51
N GLN A 158 -4.10 -18.43 11.76
CA GLN A 158 -4.47 -17.24 12.53
C GLN A 158 -3.70 -15.98 12.13
N TYR A 159 -2.76 -16.06 11.18
CA TYR A 159 -2.07 -14.87 10.68
C TYR A 159 -3.04 -13.90 9.98
N PRO A 160 -2.91 -12.58 10.19
CA PRO A 160 -3.70 -11.59 9.48
C PRO A 160 -3.53 -11.73 7.96
N ARG A 161 -4.63 -11.62 7.22
CA ARG A 161 -4.65 -11.72 5.76
C ARG A 161 -5.13 -10.42 5.15
N LEU A 162 -4.45 -9.95 4.10
CA LEU A 162 -4.93 -8.82 3.32
C LEU A 162 -6.21 -9.18 2.55
N ASN A 163 -7.16 -8.26 2.51
CA ASN A 163 -8.34 -8.34 1.65
C ASN A 163 -8.02 -7.77 0.26
N PRO A 164 -8.77 -8.17 -0.78
CA PRO A 164 -8.81 -7.41 -2.02
C PRO A 164 -9.19 -5.96 -1.75
N VAL A 165 -8.56 -5.03 -2.48
CA VAL A 165 -8.78 -3.58 -2.31
C VAL A 165 -9.16 -2.98 -3.64
N ILE A 166 -10.22 -2.20 -3.63
CA ILE A 166 -10.62 -1.36 -4.76
C ILE A 166 -10.19 0.07 -4.44
N GLY A 167 -9.62 0.76 -5.42
CA GLY A 167 -9.21 2.14 -5.32
C GLY A 167 -9.82 2.98 -6.43
N PHE A 168 -10.09 4.23 -6.08
CA PHE A 168 -10.44 5.29 -7.00
C PHE A 168 -9.50 6.46 -6.78
N GLY A 169 -9.13 7.14 -7.84
CA GLY A 169 -8.25 8.30 -7.77
C GLY A 169 -8.59 9.32 -8.83
N SER A 170 -8.18 10.55 -8.56
CA SER A 170 -8.11 11.61 -9.55
C SER A 170 -6.80 12.33 -9.38
N SER A 171 -6.18 12.66 -10.51
CA SER A 171 -4.96 13.46 -10.55
C SER A 171 -5.13 14.64 -11.50
N ALA A 172 -4.48 15.74 -11.13
CA ALA A 172 -4.39 16.95 -11.94
C ALA A 172 -2.92 17.33 -12.07
N TRP A 173 -2.52 17.81 -13.24
CA TRP A 173 -1.17 18.28 -13.49
C TRP A 173 -1.15 19.45 -14.48
N GLY A 174 -0.08 20.24 -14.43
CA GLY A 174 0.20 21.31 -15.39
C GLY A 174 1.68 21.31 -15.76
N SER A 175 1.97 21.57 -17.04
CA SER A 175 3.31 21.67 -17.62
C SER A 175 3.48 22.98 -18.40
N ASN A 176 4.73 23.36 -18.66
CA ASN A 176 5.13 24.43 -19.58
C ASN A 176 5.86 23.92 -20.85
N ALA A 177 5.87 22.60 -21.11
CA ALA A 177 6.62 21.96 -22.21
C ALA A 177 6.27 22.45 -23.63
N SER A 178 5.07 23.03 -23.82
CA SER A 178 4.61 23.57 -25.10
C SER A 178 4.97 25.05 -25.33
N GLY A 179 5.84 25.64 -24.49
CA GLY A 179 6.14 27.08 -24.52
C GLY A 179 5.02 27.95 -23.92
N SER A 180 4.00 27.31 -23.34
CA SER A 180 2.86 27.95 -22.70
C SER A 180 3.12 28.21 -21.21
N THR A 181 2.39 29.17 -20.63
CA THR A 181 2.51 29.45 -19.18
C THR A 181 2.03 28.24 -18.35
N LEU A 182 2.63 28.03 -17.18
CA LEU A 182 2.33 26.89 -16.31
C LEU A 182 0.81 26.83 -16.02
N GLY A 183 0.13 25.80 -16.54
CA GLY A 183 -1.33 25.64 -16.45
C GLY A 183 -2.11 25.74 -17.77
N GLN A 184 -1.48 26.13 -18.89
CA GLN A 184 -2.09 26.08 -20.22
C GLN A 184 -1.98 24.69 -20.88
N ALA A 185 -0.87 23.97 -20.64
CA ALA A 185 -0.81 22.52 -20.82
C ALA A 185 -1.19 21.84 -19.50
N ALA A 186 -2.49 21.77 -19.20
CA ALA A 186 -3.02 21.12 -18.02
C ALA A 186 -3.80 19.86 -18.39
N GLY A 187 -3.51 18.76 -17.71
CA GLY A 187 -4.22 17.50 -17.86
C GLY A 187 -4.95 17.15 -16.57
N LEU A 188 -6.16 16.63 -16.72
CA LEU A 188 -6.95 16.10 -15.62
C LEU A 188 -7.27 14.63 -15.90
N ILE A 189 -6.81 13.75 -15.03
CA ILE A 189 -7.21 12.35 -15.01
C ILE A 189 -8.31 12.25 -13.96
N LEU A 190 -9.55 12.22 -14.44
CA LEU A 190 -10.74 12.22 -13.60
C LEU A 190 -11.11 10.82 -13.08
N GLY A 191 -10.65 9.76 -13.76
CA GLY A 191 -11.04 8.38 -13.43
C GLY A 191 -9.85 7.43 -13.40
N GLU A 192 -9.14 7.37 -12.28
CA GLU A 192 -8.28 6.23 -11.95
C GLU A 192 -9.12 5.20 -11.17
N ALA A 193 -9.23 3.99 -11.69
CA ALA A 193 -9.77 2.84 -10.98
C ALA A 193 -8.64 1.83 -10.77
N SER A 194 -8.55 1.26 -9.57
CA SER A 194 -7.53 0.27 -9.25
C SER A 194 -8.07 -0.91 -8.47
N PHE A 195 -7.43 -2.06 -8.66
CA PHE A 195 -7.76 -3.29 -7.98
C PHE A 195 -6.49 -4.00 -7.52
N PHE A 196 -6.38 -4.21 -6.21
CA PHE A 196 -5.30 -4.93 -5.57
C PHE A 196 -5.80 -6.29 -5.10
N LEU A 197 -5.18 -7.36 -5.56
CA LEU A 197 -5.56 -8.73 -5.25
C LEU A 197 -4.38 -9.48 -4.61
N PRO A 198 -4.44 -9.78 -3.30
CA PRO A 198 -3.53 -10.72 -2.67
C PRO A 198 -3.73 -12.13 -3.25
N LEU A 199 -2.72 -12.70 -3.90
CA LEU A 199 -2.79 -14.02 -4.53
C LEU A 199 -2.33 -15.13 -3.58
N ARG A 200 -1.25 -14.87 -2.83
CA ARG A 200 -0.70 -15.81 -1.84
C ARG A 200 -0.04 -15.06 -0.70
N GLN A 201 -0.37 -15.44 0.52
CA GLN A 201 0.23 -14.93 1.76
C GLN A 201 0.77 -16.09 2.58
N SER A 202 1.91 -15.90 3.27
CA SER A 202 2.52 -16.93 4.11
C SER A 202 3.09 -16.33 5.38
N GLU A 203 2.76 -16.92 6.53
CA GLU A 203 3.34 -16.63 7.85
C GLU A 203 3.42 -15.12 8.17
N GLY A 204 2.39 -14.38 7.73
CA GLY A 204 2.30 -12.92 7.91
C GLY A 204 3.48 -12.12 7.40
N SER A 205 4.37 -12.66 6.56
CA SER A 205 5.67 -12.04 6.23
C SER A 205 6.04 -12.12 4.76
N LYS A 206 5.24 -12.80 3.93
CA LYS A 206 5.43 -12.90 2.48
C LYS A 206 4.11 -12.70 1.77
N LEU A 207 4.15 -11.98 0.64
CA LEU A 207 2.98 -11.66 -0.16
C LEU A 207 3.31 -11.72 -1.65
N LEU A 208 2.57 -12.53 -2.38
CA LEU A 208 2.41 -12.42 -3.84
C LEU A 208 1.08 -11.72 -4.11
N TYR A 209 1.09 -10.67 -4.93
CA TYR A 209 -0.10 -9.92 -5.27
C TYR A 209 -0.15 -9.62 -6.77
N ASN A 210 -1.36 -9.34 -7.24
CA ASN A 210 -1.60 -8.65 -8.49
C ASN A 210 -2.19 -7.26 -8.19
N TYR A 211 -1.83 -6.27 -9.00
CA TYR A 211 -2.43 -4.96 -8.95
C TYR A 211 -2.69 -4.45 -10.37
N SER A 212 -3.92 -4.06 -10.65
CA SER A 212 -4.32 -3.53 -11.95
C SER A 212 -4.91 -2.13 -11.78
N THR A 213 -4.63 -1.26 -12.73
CA THR A 213 -5.20 0.09 -12.79
C THR A 213 -5.75 0.35 -14.17
N ALA A 214 -6.80 1.14 -14.25
CA ALA A 214 -7.25 1.78 -15.47
C ALA A 214 -7.38 3.28 -15.18
N SER A 215 -6.97 4.10 -16.14
CA SER A 215 -6.97 5.55 -16.03
C SER A 215 -7.48 6.16 -17.32
N SER A 216 -8.31 7.20 -17.24
CA SER A 216 -8.73 7.97 -18.41
C SER A 216 -8.97 9.44 -18.07
N ASN A 217 -8.80 10.30 -19.07
CA ASN A 217 -9.25 11.68 -19.03
C ASN A 217 -10.71 11.86 -19.48
N PHE A 218 -11.40 10.76 -19.84
CA PHE A 218 -12.76 10.71 -20.41
C PHE A 218 -12.95 11.46 -21.74
N ASP A 219 -11.86 11.77 -22.43
CA ASP A 219 -11.88 12.41 -23.74
C ASP A 219 -11.25 11.45 -24.77
N SER A 220 -9.95 11.56 -24.98
CA SER A 220 -9.21 10.83 -26.03
C SER A 220 -8.10 9.92 -25.52
N SER A 221 -7.86 9.87 -24.20
CA SER A 221 -6.78 9.07 -23.62
C SER A 221 -7.30 8.11 -22.56
N TRP A 222 -6.93 6.84 -22.72
CA TRP A 222 -7.09 5.82 -21.70
C TRP A 222 -5.84 4.96 -21.62
N GLY A 223 -5.61 4.40 -20.45
CA GLY A 223 -4.52 3.47 -20.21
C GLY A 223 -4.89 2.46 -19.16
N ALA A 224 -4.29 1.29 -19.26
CA ALA A 224 -4.38 0.21 -18.30
C ALA A 224 -2.99 -0.25 -17.90
N SER A 225 -2.82 -0.59 -16.64
CA SER A 225 -1.62 -1.26 -16.16
C SER A 225 -1.97 -2.48 -15.34
N THR A 226 -1.11 -3.47 -15.37
CA THR A 226 -1.18 -4.62 -14.49
C THR A 226 0.21 -4.96 -13.99
N GLU A 227 0.33 -5.39 -12.73
CA GLU A 227 1.59 -5.84 -12.17
C GLU A 227 1.41 -7.06 -11.30
N PHE A 228 2.45 -7.88 -11.27
CA PHE A 228 2.66 -8.92 -10.30
C PHE A 228 3.81 -8.51 -9.40
N GLY A 229 3.57 -8.49 -8.10
CA GLY A 229 4.59 -8.13 -7.14
C GLY A 229 4.76 -9.19 -6.07
N TYR A 230 6.00 -9.35 -5.63
CA TYR A 230 6.35 -10.22 -4.51
C TYR A 230 7.03 -9.39 -3.43
N LYS A 231 6.49 -9.40 -2.21
CA LYS A 231 7.02 -8.70 -1.04
C LYS A 231 7.38 -9.69 0.05
N TRP A 232 8.44 -9.40 0.80
CA TRP A 232 8.79 -10.16 1.99
C TRP A 232 9.38 -9.29 3.09
N PHE A 233 9.08 -9.65 4.33
CA PHE A 233 9.60 -9.04 5.55
C PHE A 233 10.77 -9.85 6.09
N ASN A 234 11.85 -9.15 6.43
CA ASN A 234 13.00 -9.72 7.13
C ASN A 234 12.97 -9.26 8.59
N PRO A 235 12.70 -10.16 9.55
CA PRO A 235 12.59 -9.79 10.95
C PRO A 235 13.92 -9.37 11.59
N ASN A 236 15.06 -9.87 11.11
CA ASN A 236 16.38 -9.58 11.72
C ASN A 236 16.74 -8.10 11.71
N ASN A 237 16.43 -7.43 10.61
CA ASN A 237 16.74 -6.03 10.41
C ASN A 237 15.48 -5.18 10.22
N ARG A 238 14.29 -5.79 10.38
CA ARG A 238 12.96 -5.19 10.18
C ARG A 238 12.83 -4.49 8.83
N SER A 239 13.43 -5.08 7.79
CA SER A 239 13.37 -4.53 6.43
C SER A 239 12.35 -5.27 5.58
N ILE A 240 11.77 -4.55 4.63
CA ILE A 240 10.81 -5.07 3.67
C ILE A 240 11.45 -4.97 2.30
N SER A 241 11.46 -6.06 1.56
CA SER A 241 11.94 -6.08 0.19
C SER A 241 10.79 -6.44 -0.74
N SER A 242 10.83 -5.91 -1.95
CA SER A 242 9.84 -6.21 -2.97
C SER A 242 10.44 -6.23 -4.36
N LEU A 243 9.89 -7.10 -5.20
CA LEU A 243 10.15 -7.17 -6.63
C LEU A 243 8.81 -7.01 -7.38
N LEU A 244 8.86 -6.46 -8.59
CA LEU A 244 7.71 -6.34 -9.47
C LEU A 244 8.06 -6.70 -10.90
N VAL A 245 7.04 -7.20 -11.60
CA VAL A 245 6.97 -7.24 -13.06
C VAL A 245 5.61 -6.64 -13.45
N GLY A 246 5.61 -5.63 -14.30
CA GLY A 246 4.43 -4.91 -14.73
C GLY A 246 4.33 -4.84 -16.24
N TYR A 247 3.11 -4.67 -16.72
CA TYR A 247 2.79 -4.32 -18.09
C TYR A 247 1.92 -3.07 -18.07
N ASP A 248 2.29 -2.08 -18.85
CA ASP A 248 1.54 -0.84 -19.06
C ASP A 248 1.13 -0.77 -20.52
N ALA A 249 -0.11 -0.35 -20.78
CA ALA A 249 -0.60 -0.05 -22.11
C ALA A 249 -1.45 1.23 -22.06
N TRP A 250 -1.29 2.11 -23.04
CA TRP A 250 -2.09 3.31 -23.15
C TRP A 250 -2.26 3.73 -24.60
N GLU A 251 -3.41 4.32 -24.90
CA GLU A 251 -3.74 4.78 -26.24
C GLU A 251 -3.49 6.29 -26.37
N THR A 252 -2.81 6.64 -27.46
CA THR A 252 -2.76 8.00 -28.00
C THR A 252 -3.51 8.02 -29.33
N SER A 253 -3.80 9.21 -29.88
CA SER A 253 -4.57 9.36 -31.12
C SER A 253 -3.96 8.67 -32.36
N GLN A 254 -2.69 8.23 -32.30
CA GLN A 254 -1.97 7.64 -33.42
C GLN A 254 -1.51 6.19 -33.16
N CYS A 255 -1.29 5.79 -31.89
CA CYS A 255 -0.71 4.48 -31.58
C CYS A 255 -1.13 3.96 -30.19
N VAL A 256 -1.12 2.63 -30.02
CA VAL A 256 -1.25 1.99 -28.70
C VAL A 256 0.14 1.67 -28.19
N HIS A 257 0.56 2.43 -27.18
CA HIS A 257 1.84 2.23 -26.52
C HIS A 257 1.75 1.11 -25.51
N SER A 258 2.87 0.42 -25.33
CA SER A 258 3.00 -0.73 -24.46
C SER A 258 4.40 -0.82 -23.84
N GLN A 259 4.47 -1.18 -22.57
CA GLN A 259 5.72 -1.17 -21.84
C GLN A 259 5.80 -2.31 -20.84
N LEU A 260 6.95 -2.97 -20.79
CA LEU A 260 7.29 -3.93 -19.75
C LEU A 260 8.05 -3.22 -18.63
N ALA A 261 7.50 -3.24 -17.43
CA ALA A 261 8.09 -2.64 -16.24
C ALA A 261 8.73 -3.70 -15.33
N LEU A 262 9.94 -3.42 -14.82
CA LEU A 262 10.65 -4.25 -13.87
C LEU A 262 11.19 -3.37 -12.75
N GLY A 263 11.13 -3.84 -11.51
CA GLY A 263 11.56 -3.02 -10.39
C GLY A 263 11.77 -3.77 -9.10
N GLY A 264 12.55 -3.14 -8.22
CA GLY A 264 12.85 -3.61 -6.88
C GLY A 264 12.75 -2.46 -5.88
N GLN A 265 12.34 -2.76 -4.65
CA GLN A 265 12.33 -1.79 -3.56
C GLN A 265 12.77 -2.47 -2.27
N TRP A 266 13.48 -1.71 -1.45
CA TRP A 266 13.86 -2.04 -0.11
C TRP A 266 13.40 -0.93 0.85
N GLN A 267 12.81 -1.31 1.97
CA GLN A 267 12.31 -0.40 2.98
C GLN A 267 12.82 -0.79 4.37
N LYS A 268 13.19 0.19 5.19
CA LYS A 268 13.55 0.00 6.60
C LYS A 268 13.22 1.24 7.41
N LYS A 269 12.55 1.10 8.56
CA LYS A 269 12.11 2.25 9.39
C LYS A 269 11.37 3.31 8.55
N ARG A 270 10.52 2.85 7.62
CA ARG A 270 9.79 3.66 6.62
C ARG A 270 10.62 4.45 5.61
N TRP A 271 11.95 4.39 5.66
CA TRP A 271 12.76 4.80 4.52
C TRP A 271 12.54 3.84 3.36
N GLN A 272 12.43 4.36 2.15
CA GLN A 272 12.18 3.59 0.94
C GLN A 272 13.28 3.85 -0.07
N PHE A 273 13.80 2.78 -0.66
CA PHE A 273 14.80 2.83 -1.72
C PHE A 273 14.30 1.93 -2.84
N GLY A 274 14.00 2.52 -4.00
CA GLY A 274 13.43 1.83 -5.13
C GLY A 274 14.23 2.06 -6.39
N VAL A 275 14.19 1.09 -7.30
CA VAL A 275 14.57 1.27 -8.70
C VAL A 275 13.54 0.58 -9.56
N THR A 276 13.09 1.25 -10.62
CA THR A 276 12.19 0.69 -11.62
C THR A 276 12.66 1.10 -13.00
N GLY A 277 12.53 0.22 -13.97
CA GLY A 277 12.73 0.53 -15.38
C GLY A 277 11.54 0.06 -16.21
N GLY A 278 11.29 0.77 -17.30
CA GLY A 278 10.28 0.44 -18.29
C GLY A 278 10.92 0.29 -19.66
N ILE A 279 10.60 -0.80 -20.36
CA ILE A 279 11.11 -1.15 -21.69
C ILE A 279 9.94 -1.12 -22.67
N PRO A 280 9.95 -0.24 -23.68
CA PRO A 280 8.96 -0.23 -24.76
C PRO A 280 8.93 -1.59 -25.46
N ILE A 281 7.74 -2.08 -25.79
CA ILE A 281 7.57 -3.35 -26.53
C ILE A 281 6.63 -3.24 -27.73
N ASP A 282 6.30 -2.00 -28.12
CA ASP A 282 5.62 -1.64 -29.36
C ASP A 282 6.60 -0.97 -30.33
N ASP A 283 6.10 -0.74 -31.54
CA ASP A 283 6.80 -0.07 -32.62
C ASP A 283 6.39 1.43 -32.75
N CYS A 284 5.78 2.04 -31.71
CA CYS A 284 5.43 3.47 -31.76
C CYS A 284 6.71 4.32 -31.62
N GLU A 285 6.96 5.23 -32.56
CA GLU A 285 8.20 6.01 -32.63
C GLU A 285 8.46 6.91 -31.40
N ASN A 286 7.40 7.30 -30.71
CA ASN A 286 7.39 8.23 -29.58
C ASN A 286 7.30 7.55 -28.21
N ASN A 287 7.47 6.23 -28.10
CA ASN A 287 7.51 5.53 -26.82
C ASN A 287 8.91 5.61 -26.16
N LEU A 288 8.94 6.01 -24.89
CA LEU A 288 10.19 6.20 -24.13
C LEU A 288 10.43 5.04 -23.15
N GLY A 289 11.60 4.43 -23.26
CA GLY A 289 12.16 3.63 -22.17
C GLY A 289 12.59 4.52 -21.02
N PHE A 290 12.50 4.03 -19.79
CA PHE A 290 12.95 4.80 -18.62
C PHE A 290 13.64 3.93 -17.58
N ALA A 291 14.47 4.57 -16.77
CA ALA A 291 14.99 4.05 -15.52
C ALA A 291 14.87 5.13 -14.45
N ILE A 292 14.22 4.80 -13.33
CA ILE A 292 13.96 5.72 -12.22
C ILE A 292 14.46 5.12 -10.91
N GLY A 293 15.26 5.90 -10.17
CA GLY A 293 15.57 5.64 -8.77
C GLY A 293 14.59 6.37 -7.87
N GLN A 294 14.32 5.85 -6.68
CA GLN A 294 13.46 6.50 -5.69
C GLN A 294 14.08 6.42 -4.30
N ILE A 295 14.10 7.55 -3.60
CA ILE A 295 14.42 7.67 -2.18
C ILE A 295 13.20 8.28 -1.49
N GLY A 296 12.54 7.52 -0.63
CA GLY A 296 11.43 7.98 0.21
C GLY A 296 11.91 8.19 1.65
N VAL A 297 11.69 9.40 2.17
CA VAL A 297 12.07 9.82 3.52
C VAL A 297 10.83 10.09 4.35
N PRO A 298 10.64 9.42 5.50
CA PRO A 298 9.54 9.75 6.41
C PRO A 298 9.85 11.07 7.12
N ILE A 299 9.04 12.10 6.88
CA ILE A 299 9.27 13.46 7.43
C ILE A 299 8.36 13.79 8.62
N ILE A 300 7.20 13.13 8.74
CA ILE A 300 6.27 13.27 9.86
C ILE A 300 5.75 11.88 10.22
N ASP A 301 5.84 11.51 11.49
CA ASP A 301 5.28 10.26 12.01
C ASP A 301 3.83 10.48 12.47
N LEU A 302 2.90 9.67 11.96
CA LEU A 302 1.47 9.72 12.25
C LEU A 302 1.00 8.43 12.96
N GLY A 303 1.91 7.73 13.64
CA GLY A 303 1.62 6.44 14.28
C GLY A 303 1.98 5.30 13.34
N GLU A 304 1.00 4.63 12.73
CA GLU A 304 1.26 3.50 11.80
C GLU A 304 1.74 3.94 10.41
N GLN A 305 1.58 5.21 10.08
CA GLN A 305 1.93 5.78 8.78
C GLN A 305 2.77 7.03 8.95
N SER A 306 3.39 7.48 7.86
CA SER A 306 4.19 8.71 7.85
C SER A 306 3.90 9.54 6.61
N VAL A 307 4.01 10.85 6.73
CA VAL A 307 4.16 11.72 5.57
C VAL A 307 5.51 11.41 4.94
N LEU A 308 5.52 11.13 3.63
CA LEU A 308 6.71 10.70 2.90
C LEU A 308 7.12 11.78 1.90
N LEU A 309 8.37 12.22 1.98
CA LEU A 309 9.03 13.00 0.93
C LEU A 309 9.79 12.04 0.01
N SER A 310 9.47 12.05 -1.28
CA SER A 310 10.15 11.22 -2.28
C SER A 310 11.03 12.08 -3.20
N LEU A 311 12.26 11.65 -3.40
CA LEU A 311 13.16 12.16 -4.44
C LEU A 311 13.39 11.03 -5.46
N SER A 312 13.21 11.34 -6.73
CA SER A 312 13.28 10.35 -7.80
C SER A 312 14.02 10.87 -9.02
N PRO A 313 15.35 10.67 -9.10
CA PRO A 313 16.08 10.91 -10.34
C PRO A 313 15.71 9.86 -11.38
N TYR A 314 15.60 10.27 -12.64
CA TYR A 314 15.30 9.36 -13.74
C TYR A 314 16.07 9.73 -15.00
N VAL A 315 16.19 8.73 -15.87
CA VAL A 315 16.68 8.86 -17.23
C VAL A 315 15.65 8.23 -18.15
N MET A 316 15.33 8.91 -19.24
CA MET A 316 14.47 8.43 -20.32
C MET A 316 15.28 8.28 -21.59
N HIS A 317 14.96 7.28 -22.39
CA HIS A 317 15.62 7.00 -23.66
C HIS A 317 14.58 6.72 -24.73
N GLY A 318 14.71 7.40 -25.86
CA GLY A 318 13.89 7.17 -27.05
C GLY A 318 14.21 8.19 -28.14
N ILE A 319 13.85 7.87 -29.38
CA ILE A 319 14.14 8.70 -30.56
C ILE A 319 15.65 9.03 -30.69
N GLY A 320 16.52 8.06 -30.40
CA GLY A 320 17.97 8.23 -30.46
C GLY A 320 18.59 9.13 -29.38
N ASN A 321 17.78 9.77 -28.53
CA ASN A 321 18.23 10.71 -27.51
C ASN A 321 18.03 10.17 -26.08
N THR A 322 18.67 10.82 -25.12
CA THR A 322 18.58 10.49 -23.69
C THR A 322 18.26 11.76 -22.91
N TYR A 323 17.19 11.71 -22.11
CA TYR A 323 16.70 12.85 -21.34
C TYR A 323 16.85 12.59 -19.85
N GLY A 324 17.59 13.46 -19.16
CA GLY A 324 17.78 13.40 -17.71
C GLY A 324 16.74 14.23 -16.97
N GLY A 325 16.29 13.74 -15.81
CA GLY A 325 15.29 14.43 -15.02
C GLY A 325 15.26 14.06 -13.55
N GLY A 326 14.42 14.77 -12.81
CA GLY A 326 14.20 14.53 -11.39
C GLY A 326 12.79 14.90 -10.96
N ARG A 327 12.20 14.07 -10.10
CA ARG A 327 10.91 14.31 -9.47
C ARG A 327 11.06 14.43 -7.96
N ILE A 328 10.40 15.42 -7.39
CA ILE A 328 10.16 15.54 -5.96
C ILE A 328 8.68 15.34 -5.68
N GLY A 329 8.34 14.58 -4.65
CA GLY A 329 6.96 14.25 -4.31
C GLY A 329 6.72 14.27 -2.81
N LEU A 330 5.51 14.61 -2.42
CA LEU A 330 5.03 14.59 -1.05
C LEU A 330 3.78 13.70 -1.00
N ASN A 331 3.79 12.66 -0.16
CA ASN A 331 2.65 11.80 0.07
C ASN A 331 2.15 11.97 1.50
N VAL A 332 0.89 12.38 1.64
CA VAL A 332 0.22 12.63 2.92
C VAL A 332 -0.90 11.61 3.07
N PRO A 333 -0.74 10.58 3.91
CA PRO A 333 -1.84 9.72 4.27
C PRO A 333 -2.78 10.48 5.22
N VAL A 334 -4.02 10.73 4.80
CA VAL A 334 -5.05 11.36 5.65
C VAL A 334 -5.69 10.31 6.57
N GLY A 335 -5.71 9.06 6.13
CA GLY A 335 -6.11 7.90 6.92
C GLY A 335 -5.77 6.61 6.18
N GLU A 336 -6.41 5.51 6.57
CA GLU A 336 -6.18 4.23 5.90
C GLU A 336 -6.70 4.19 4.46
N SER A 337 -7.82 4.87 4.22
CA SER A 337 -8.53 4.88 2.94
C SER A 337 -8.19 6.06 2.05
N VAL A 338 -7.78 7.20 2.61
CA VAL A 338 -7.56 8.43 1.85
C VAL A 338 -6.09 8.82 1.89
N SER A 339 -5.51 9.07 0.72
CA SER A 339 -4.19 9.67 0.59
C SER A 339 -4.20 10.83 -0.38
N LEU A 340 -3.43 11.86 -0.06
CA LEU A 340 -3.14 13.00 -0.90
C LEU A 340 -1.68 12.93 -1.33
N SER A 341 -1.40 13.32 -2.56
CA SER A 341 -0.03 13.51 -2.99
C SER A 341 0.11 14.75 -3.86
N ALA A 342 1.27 15.36 -3.79
CA ALA A 342 1.69 16.47 -4.64
C ALA A 342 3.10 16.18 -5.16
N TYR A 343 3.42 16.62 -6.35
CA TYR A 343 4.75 16.44 -6.92
C TYR A 343 5.12 17.58 -7.86
N GLY A 344 6.42 17.81 -7.96
CA GLY A 344 7.04 18.59 -9.02
C GLY A 344 8.07 17.73 -9.73
N GLN A 345 8.19 17.88 -11.04
CA GLN A 345 9.25 17.23 -11.81
C GLN A 345 9.88 18.22 -12.77
N TYR A 346 11.14 17.98 -13.09
CA TYR A 346 11.87 18.72 -14.09
C TYR A 346 12.68 17.78 -14.96
N ASP A 347 12.57 17.91 -16.28
CA ASP A 347 13.41 17.22 -17.25
C ASP A 347 13.49 17.98 -18.58
N GLU A 348 14.45 17.59 -19.44
CA GLU A 348 14.72 18.26 -20.72
C GLU A 348 13.58 18.09 -21.76
N LEU A 349 12.69 17.12 -21.55
CA LEU A 349 11.59 16.81 -22.46
C LEU A 349 10.29 17.53 -22.09
N LEU A 350 9.91 17.53 -20.82
CA LEU A 350 8.66 18.06 -20.29
C LEU A 350 8.83 19.38 -19.54
N ASP A 351 10.05 19.91 -19.49
CA ASP A 351 10.42 21.10 -18.74
C ASP A 351 9.96 20.98 -17.29
N THR A 352 9.09 21.87 -16.79
CA THR A 352 8.55 21.80 -15.43
C THR A 352 7.13 21.24 -15.43
N VAL A 353 6.88 20.22 -14.60
CA VAL A 353 5.52 19.71 -14.34
C VAL A 353 5.22 19.78 -12.86
N ILE A 354 4.03 20.26 -12.51
CA ILE A 354 3.50 20.21 -11.15
C ILE A 354 2.18 19.46 -11.18
N GLY A 355 1.98 18.54 -10.25
CA GLY A 355 0.73 17.81 -10.15
C GLY A 355 0.38 17.36 -8.75
N GLY A 356 -0.83 16.84 -8.62
CA GLY A 356 -1.34 16.27 -7.40
C GLY A 356 -2.36 15.18 -7.67
N GLN A 357 -2.54 14.31 -6.68
CA GLN A 357 -3.47 13.19 -6.75
C GLN A 357 -4.18 13.01 -5.42
N ILE A 358 -5.49 12.79 -5.48
CA ILE A 358 -6.29 12.26 -4.38
C ILE A 358 -6.65 10.82 -4.69
N SER A 359 -6.46 9.94 -3.71
CA SER A 359 -6.81 8.52 -3.82
C SER A 359 -7.69 8.12 -2.64
N TYR A 360 -8.75 7.38 -2.96
CA TYR A 360 -9.65 6.71 -2.02
C TYR A 360 -9.59 5.20 -2.24
N ARG A 361 -9.49 4.42 -1.18
CA ARG A 361 -9.38 2.95 -1.23
C ARG A 361 -10.27 2.31 -0.18
N PHE A 362 -10.84 1.15 -0.50
CA PHE A 362 -11.61 0.34 0.45
C PHE A 362 -11.41 -1.15 0.19
N GLY A 363 -11.40 -1.94 1.26
CA GLY A 363 -11.31 -3.39 1.19
C GLY A 363 -12.68 -4.04 1.00
N THR A 364 -12.74 -5.18 0.31
CA THR A 364 -14.01 -5.85 -0.04
C THR A 364 -14.74 -6.48 1.15
N ASN A 365 -14.07 -6.70 2.29
CA ASN A 365 -14.62 -7.34 3.48
C ASN A 365 -14.71 -6.38 4.69
N GLY A 366 -15.00 -5.10 4.46
CA GLY A 366 -15.17 -4.11 5.54
C GLY A 366 -13.87 -3.56 6.13
N GLY A 367 -12.71 -3.98 5.61
CA GLY A 367 -11.39 -3.48 6.02
C GLY A 367 -10.27 -3.96 5.09
N PHE A 368 -9.07 -3.39 5.22
CA PHE A 368 -7.90 -3.77 4.41
C PHE A 368 -7.24 -5.07 4.86
N VAL A 369 -7.36 -5.39 6.14
CA VAL A 369 -6.78 -6.56 6.79
C VAL A 369 -7.94 -7.32 7.44
N ASN A 370 -8.00 -8.63 7.18
CA ASN A 370 -8.81 -9.57 7.91
C ASN A 370 -7.92 -10.23 8.96
N ASP A 371 -8.07 -9.82 10.21
CA ASP A 371 -7.34 -10.38 11.34
C ASP A 371 -8.29 -11.29 12.14
N PRO A 372 -8.09 -12.62 12.12
CA PRO A 372 -8.99 -13.55 12.81
C PRO A 372 -8.91 -13.42 14.34
N ASN A 373 -7.90 -12.73 14.87
CA ASN A 373 -7.68 -12.56 16.30
C ASN A 373 -8.41 -11.34 16.87
N ILE A 374 -8.94 -10.46 16.01
CA ILE A 374 -9.78 -9.35 16.44
C ILE A 374 -11.22 -9.84 16.48
N GLN A 375 -11.83 -9.83 17.66
CA GLN A 375 -13.26 -10.14 17.78
C GLN A 375 -14.06 -9.15 16.92
N PRO A 376 -15.02 -9.62 16.10
CA PRO A 376 -15.82 -8.73 15.27
C PRO A 376 -16.66 -7.83 16.19
N THR A 377 -16.19 -6.61 16.40
CA THR A 377 -17.09 -5.50 16.72
C THR A 377 -18.05 -5.41 15.53
N ARG A 378 -19.35 -5.59 15.80
CA ARG A 378 -20.44 -5.58 14.80
C ARG A 378 -20.09 -4.71 13.60
N THR A 379 -19.74 -5.37 12.50
CA THR A 379 -19.54 -4.73 11.20
C THR A 379 -20.83 -4.04 10.80
N THR A 380 -20.79 -2.72 10.66
CA THR A 380 -21.80 -2.00 9.88
C THR A 380 -21.68 -2.47 8.43
N PRO A 381 -22.77 -2.86 7.76
CA PRO A 381 -22.73 -3.26 6.37
C PRO A 381 -22.51 -2.05 5.46
N ILE A 382 -21.68 -2.24 4.43
CA ILE A 382 -21.66 -1.61 3.10
C ILE A 382 -22.12 -0.13 3.02
N PRO A 383 -21.27 0.81 2.55
CA PRO A 383 -21.52 2.26 2.64
C PRO A 383 -22.67 2.83 1.75
N TRP A 384 -23.48 1.98 1.11
CA TRP A 384 -24.45 2.39 0.09
C TRP A 384 -25.89 2.14 0.54
N GLN A 385 -26.11 1.62 1.75
CA GLN A 385 -27.45 1.27 2.25
C GLN A 385 -27.93 2.02 3.50
N SER A 386 -27.19 2.99 4.04
CA SER A 386 -27.75 3.94 5.00
C SER A 386 -27.91 5.31 4.35
N ALA A 387 -29.11 5.55 3.84
CA ALA A 387 -29.64 6.89 3.72
C ALA A 387 -29.77 7.48 5.13
N GLU A 388 -28.73 8.16 5.58
CA GLU A 388 -28.81 9.28 6.51
C GLU A 388 -27.55 10.14 6.29
N PHE A 389 -27.69 11.10 5.39
CA PHE A 389 -26.82 12.27 5.26
C PHE A 389 -26.92 13.08 6.56
N ASN A 390 -26.24 12.66 7.63
CA ASN A 390 -25.95 13.46 8.83
C ASN A 390 -25.11 12.64 9.82
N GLU A 391 -23.79 12.64 9.65
CA GLU A 391 -22.74 12.56 10.69
C GLU A 391 -21.44 12.05 10.04
N PHE A 392 -20.62 12.98 9.55
CA PHE A 392 -19.19 12.74 9.43
C PHE A 392 -18.63 12.52 10.85
N LYS A 393 -18.61 11.27 11.35
CA LYS A 393 -17.83 10.91 12.54
C LYS A 393 -16.35 10.80 12.17
N THR A 394 -15.72 11.95 12.02
CA THR A 394 -14.26 12.09 12.08
C THR A 394 -13.82 11.86 13.52
N GLY A 395 -13.48 10.62 13.87
CA GLY A 395 -12.97 10.25 15.19
C GLY A 395 -11.55 10.74 15.52
N ARG A 396 -10.95 11.64 14.72
CA ARG A 396 -9.70 12.34 15.03
C ARG A 396 -9.66 13.69 14.32
N PRO A 397 -9.71 14.84 15.01
CA PRO A 397 -9.35 16.11 14.39
C PRO A 397 -7.83 16.16 14.22
N ILE A 398 -7.35 16.11 12.97
CA ILE A 398 -6.02 16.60 12.64
C ILE A 398 -6.10 18.12 12.75
N GLN A 399 -5.60 18.70 13.85
CA GLN A 399 -5.39 20.14 13.94
C GLN A 399 -4.22 20.52 13.03
N LEU A 400 -4.52 20.87 11.78
CA LEU A 400 -3.67 21.74 10.99
C LEU A 400 -3.76 23.14 11.61
N ALA A 401 -2.66 23.61 12.21
CA ALA A 401 -2.60 24.89 12.88
C ALA A 401 -2.74 26.05 11.86
N LEU A 402 -3.96 26.51 11.67
CA LEU A 402 -4.26 27.88 11.24
C LEU A 402 -4.84 28.59 12.47
N GLY A 403 -4.16 29.65 12.89
CA GLY A 403 -4.34 30.27 14.21
C GLY A 403 -5.77 30.71 14.52
N GLY A 404 -6.16 30.52 15.78
CA GLY A 404 -7.41 31.01 16.36
C GLY A 404 -7.73 30.28 17.66
N ASP A 405 -7.57 30.97 18.79
CA ASP A 405 -7.95 30.49 20.13
C ASP A 405 -9.45 30.16 20.22
N ALA A 406 -9.80 28.96 20.72
CA ALA A 406 -11.07 28.72 21.42
C ALA A 406 -11.11 27.34 22.12
N SER A 407 -11.07 27.38 23.45
CA SER A 407 -11.85 26.61 24.46
C SER A 407 -12.00 25.08 24.39
N MET A 408 -11.54 24.44 25.47
CA MET A 408 -11.70 23.04 25.86
C MET A 408 -13.18 22.60 25.97
N VAL A 409 -13.52 21.47 25.36
CA VAL A 409 -14.73 20.69 25.69
C VAL A 409 -14.30 19.30 26.17
N ARG A 410 -14.55 19.03 27.45
CA ARG A 410 -14.46 17.73 28.12
C ARG A 410 -15.66 16.86 27.68
N PRO A 411 -15.50 15.57 27.33
CA PRO A 411 -16.63 14.67 27.28
C PRO A 411 -17.08 14.30 28.69
N LEU A 412 -18.39 14.40 28.91
CA LEU A 412 -19.09 14.09 30.14
C LEU A 412 -19.07 12.55 30.37
N ILE A 413 -18.51 12.13 31.50
CA ILE A 413 -18.64 10.76 32.00
C ILE A 413 -20.05 10.62 32.55
N THR A 414 -20.91 9.83 31.92
CA THR A 414 -22.13 9.32 32.55
C THR A 414 -21.73 8.28 33.60
N THR A 415 -21.64 8.73 34.84
CA THR A 415 -21.60 7.89 36.04
C THR A 415 -22.94 7.18 36.21
N ALA A 416 -22.98 5.87 35.97
CA ALA A 416 -23.98 4.99 36.56
C ALA A 416 -23.32 4.23 37.72
N SER A 417 -23.31 4.85 38.89
CA SER A 417 -23.05 4.17 40.16
C SER A 417 -24.37 3.60 40.67
N GLY A 418 -24.41 2.29 40.96
CA GLY A 418 -25.43 1.70 41.83
C GLY A 418 -26.08 0.43 41.32
N ALA A 419 -25.36 -0.70 41.38
CA ALA A 419 -25.95 -2.01 41.64
C ALA A 419 -24.90 -2.91 42.30
N LEU A 420 -24.88 -2.87 43.62
CA LEU A 420 -24.32 -3.93 44.46
C LEU A 420 -25.17 -5.20 44.30
N ALA A 421 -24.50 -6.35 44.42
CA ALA A 421 -25.04 -7.71 44.55
C ALA A 421 -25.56 -8.38 43.27
N ASN A 422 -24.68 -9.14 42.60
CA ASN A 422 -24.75 -10.60 42.68
C ASN A 422 -23.43 -11.17 42.13
N GLU A 423 -22.54 -11.53 43.04
CA GLU A 423 -21.54 -12.57 42.76
C GLU A 423 -22.31 -13.86 42.42
N PRO A 424 -21.99 -14.55 41.31
CA PRO A 424 -22.20 -15.97 41.26
C PRO A 424 -21.08 -16.60 42.09
N SER A 425 -21.36 -16.84 43.37
CA SER A 425 -20.69 -17.90 44.11
C SER A 425 -21.10 -19.22 43.45
N ASP A 426 -20.16 -19.88 42.76
CA ASP A 426 -19.84 -21.30 42.98
C ASP A 426 -18.81 -21.82 41.97
N GLN A 427 -17.60 -22.08 42.49
CA GLN A 427 -16.70 -23.18 42.13
C GLN A 427 -16.19 -23.30 40.68
N GLU A 428 -15.27 -22.41 40.29
CA GLU A 428 -14.07 -22.82 39.54
C GLU A 428 -12.87 -22.16 40.22
N SER A 429 -12.01 -22.96 40.87
CA SER A 429 -10.84 -22.50 41.65
C SER A 429 -9.69 -22.05 40.74
N GLY A 430 -9.93 -21.00 39.95
CA GLY A 430 -8.97 -20.45 38.98
C GLY A 430 -8.64 -18.96 39.19
N ILE A 431 -7.38 -18.57 38.99
CA ILE A 431 -6.95 -17.17 38.97
C ILE A 431 -6.94 -16.70 37.52
N THR A 432 -7.72 -15.67 37.18
CA THR A 432 -7.75 -15.08 35.83
C THR A 432 -6.91 -13.80 35.75
N LEU A 433 -5.99 -13.74 34.79
CA LEU A 433 -5.17 -12.58 34.41
C LEU A 433 -5.57 -12.08 33.03
N ARG A 434 -5.64 -10.77 32.87
CA ARG A 434 -6.02 -10.08 31.63
C ARG A 434 -4.81 -9.42 30.97
N SER A 435 -5.01 -9.01 29.73
CA SER A 435 -4.05 -8.23 28.95
C SER A 435 -3.54 -7.02 29.72
N GLY A 436 -2.21 -6.86 29.79
CA GLY A 436 -1.58 -5.78 30.55
C GLY A 436 -1.41 -6.06 32.04
N GLU A 437 -1.75 -7.25 32.53
CA GLU A 437 -1.48 -7.66 33.91
C GLU A 437 -0.26 -8.58 34.01
N GLU A 438 0.36 -8.55 35.18
CA GLU A 438 1.47 -9.43 35.57
C GLU A 438 1.21 -10.03 36.95
N ALA A 439 1.60 -11.28 37.13
CA ALA A 439 1.52 -11.98 38.40
C ALA A 439 2.80 -12.75 38.71
N VAL A 440 3.11 -12.82 39.99
CA VAL A 440 4.24 -13.60 40.53
C VAL A 440 3.69 -14.76 41.34
N PHE A 441 4.24 -15.94 41.11
CA PHE A 441 3.87 -17.19 41.75
C PHE A 441 5.09 -17.80 42.46
N ASP A 442 4.84 -18.55 43.52
CA ASP A 442 5.86 -19.38 44.16
C ASP A 442 6.15 -20.66 43.33
N ALA A 443 7.04 -21.51 43.84
CA ALA A 443 7.44 -22.76 43.19
C ALA A 443 6.31 -23.80 43.09
N ASP A 444 5.29 -23.70 43.95
CA ASP A 444 4.15 -24.61 43.96
C ASP A 444 3.00 -24.12 43.07
N GLY A 445 3.08 -22.86 42.59
CA GLY A 445 2.08 -22.22 41.74
C GLY A 445 1.08 -21.34 42.48
N ASN A 446 1.34 -20.99 43.75
CA ASN A 446 0.48 -20.08 44.51
C ASN A 446 0.82 -18.62 44.20
N LEU A 447 -0.22 -17.79 44.10
CA LEU A 447 -0.08 -16.38 43.78
C LEU A 447 0.54 -15.60 44.95
N LEU A 448 1.67 -14.95 44.68
CA LEU A 448 2.36 -14.05 45.61
C LEU A 448 1.94 -12.60 45.40
N SER A 449 1.82 -12.16 44.14
CA SER A 449 1.38 -10.79 43.81
C SER A 449 0.76 -10.71 42.42
N ARG A 450 -0.11 -9.72 42.21
CA ARG A 450 -0.72 -9.37 40.92
C ARG A 450 -0.70 -7.85 40.78
N ASN A 451 -0.20 -7.35 39.66
CA ASN A 451 -0.10 -5.92 39.37
C ASN A 451 -0.44 -5.64 37.91
N ALA A 452 -0.88 -4.41 37.64
CA ALA A 452 -0.87 -3.90 36.27
C ALA A 452 0.58 -3.68 35.81
N MET A 453 0.86 -4.03 34.56
CA MET A 453 2.17 -3.86 33.95
C MET A 453 2.44 -2.38 33.68
N SER A 454 3.70 -1.95 33.77
CA SER A 454 4.07 -0.60 33.32
C SER A 454 4.24 -0.58 31.80
N ARG A 455 4.18 0.64 31.23
CA ARG A 455 4.45 0.88 29.81
C ARG A 455 5.83 0.34 29.38
N GLU A 456 6.83 0.58 30.22
CA GLU A 456 8.22 0.18 29.98
C GLU A 456 8.36 -1.34 30.03
N GLN A 457 7.73 -1.99 31.02
CA GLN A 457 7.76 -3.44 31.17
C GLN A 457 7.09 -4.14 29.98
N PHE A 458 5.94 -3.66 29.52
CA PHE A 458 5.25 -4.23 28.36
C PHE A 458 6.13 -4.12 27.10
N ALA A 459 6.68 -2.92 26.84
CA ALA A 459 7.54 -2.70 25.69
C ALA A 459 8.79 -3.59 25.73
N GLN A 460 9.41 -3.74 26.92
CA GLN A 460 10.60 -4.55 27.12
C GLN A 460 10.34 -6.04 26.84
N LEU A 461 9.20 -6.57 27.31
CA LEU A 461 8.81 -7.95 27.04
C LEU A 461 8.65 -8.22 25.53
N VAL A 462 8.05 -7.29 24.79
CA VAL A 462 7.95 -7.40 23.32
C VAL A 462 9.34 -7.32 22.68
N LEU A 463 10.18 -6.38 23.11
CA LEU A 463 11.53 -6.21 22.57
C LEU A 463 12.39 -7.46 22.76
N ASP A 464 12.44 -8.00 23.97
CA ASP A 464 13.32 -9.13 24.32
C ASP A 464 12.89 -10.43 23.64
N ASN A 465 11.58 -10.64 23.54
CA ASN A 465 11.04 -11.90 23.04
C ASN A 465 10.78 -11.90 21.53
N MET A 466 10.36 -10.78 20.94
CA MET A 466 9.92 -10.73 19.54
C MET A 466 10.94 -10.09 18.58
N SER A 467 11.94 -9.34 19.07
CA SER A 467 12.93 -8.74 18.18
C SER A 467 13.76 -9.79 17.43
N GLY A 468 13.75 -9.71 16.09
CA GLY A 468 14.43 -10.66 15.20
C GLY A 468 13.66 -11.94 14.90
N GLN A 469 12.57 -12.21 15.63
CA GLN A 469 11.69 -13.35 15.43
C GLN A 469 10.71 -13.12 14.29
N ASN A 470 10.12 -14.18 13.75
CA ASN A 470 9.00 -14.04 12.83
C ASN A 470 7.83 -13.31 13.54
N LEU A 471 6.98 -12.65 12.76
CA LEU A 471 5.78 -12.03 13.30
C LEU A 471 4.89 -13.11 13.93
N LEU A 472 4.23 -12.78 15.03
CA LEU A 472 3.17 -13.61 15.59
C LEU A 472 1.83 -13.33 14.89
N PRO A 473 0.93 -14.32 14.83
CA PRO A 473 -0.47 -14.11 14.48
C PRO A 473 -1.11 -12.91 15.20
N GLU A 474 -0.91 -12.82 16.53
CA GLU A 474 -1.48 -11.76 17.37
C GLU A 474 -0.63 -10.46 17.42
N SER A 475 0.43 -10.31 16.62
CA SER A 475 1.30 -9.12 16.71
C SER A 475 0.53 -7.81 16.57
N HIS A 476 -0.46 -7.79 15.69
CA HIS A 476 -1.34 -6.63 15.49
C HIS A 476 -2.22 -6.37 16.72
N VAL A 477 -2.81 -7.41 17.31
CA VAL A 477 -3.63 -7.31 18.54
C VAL A 477 -2.81 -6.80 19.71
N ILE A 478 -1.57 -7.28 19.89
CA ILE A 478 -0.65 -6.79 20.93
C ILE A 478 -0.40 -5.28 20.76
N GLY A 479 -0.27 -4.80 19.52
CA GLY A 479 -0.12 -3.38 19.22
C GLY A 479 -1.35 -2.55 19.60
N LEU A 480 -2.55 -3.06 19.31
CA LEU A 480 -3.81 -2.42 19.70
C LEU A 480 -3.97 -2.35 21.21
N ILE A 481 -3.65 -3.43 21.93
CA ILE A 481 -3.71 -3.48 23.40
C ILE A 481 -2.72 -2.49 24.02
N TYR A 482 -1.48 -2.44 23.52
CA TYR A 482 -0.51 -1.44 23.97
C TYR A 482 -1.06 -0.02 23.79
N GLN A 483 -1.68 0.24 22.63
CA GLN A 483 -2.26 1.54 22.33
C GLN A 483 -3.42 1.90 23.27
N GLU A 484 -4.28 0.95 23.58
CA GLU A 484 -5.40 1.13 24.51
C GLU A 484 -4.91 1.44 25.93
N LEU A 485 -3.90 0.71 26.40
CA LEU A 485 -3.40 0.84 27.77
C LEU A 485 -2.47 2.05 27.99
N TYR A 486 -1.61 2.36 27.01
CA TYR A 486 -0.49 3.30 27.20
C TYR A 486 -0.39 4.40 26.13
N GLY A 487 -1.30 4.42 25.14
CA GLY A 487 -1.24 5.33 24.01
C GLY A 487 -0.28 4.86 22.91
N LEU A 488 0.02 5.75 21.96
CA LEU A 488 0.70 5.36 20.71
C LEU A 488 2.04 4.62 20.96
N PRO A 489 2.23 3.41 20.39
CA PRO A 489 3.50 2.72 20.38
C PRO A 489 4.57 3.56 19.67
N ASN A 490 5.82 3.45 20.11
CA ASN A 490 6.93 4.06 19.37
C ASN A 490 7.23 3.27 18.07
N GLN A 491 8.00 3.87 17.16
CA GLN A 491 8.30 3.27 15.86
C GLN A 491 9.02 1.91 15.98
N GLU A 492 9.87 1.73 16.99
CA GLU A 492 10.58 0.48 17.23
C GLU A 492 9.63 -0.68 17.54
N LEU A 493 8.67 -0.43 18.43
CA LEU A 493 7.64 -1.39 18.82
C LEU A 493 6.72 -1.71 17.64
N LEU A 494 6.26 -0.69 16.89
CA LEU A 494 5.47 -0.89 15.66
C LEU A 494 6.19 -1.76 14.61
N ALA A 495 7.51 -1.58 14.47
CA ALA A 495 8.30 -2.34 13.52
C ALA A 495 8.51 -3.80 13.95
N ILE A 496 8.57 -4.09 15.26
CA ILE A 496 8.65 -5.47 15.78
C ILE A 496 7.30 -6.17 15.66
N LEU A 497 6.21 -5.46 15.93
CA LEU A 497 4.84 -5.97 15.81
C LEU A 497 4.35 -6.07 14.36
N GLY A 498 5.16 -5.65 13.38
CA GLY A 498 4.85 -5.79 11.97
C GLY A 498 3.83 -4.79 11.41
N SER A 499 3.52 -3.70 12.11
CA SER A 499 2.60 -2.65 11.61
C SER A 499 3.13 -2.03 10.31
N ASP A 500 4.43 -1.72 10.25
CA ASP A 500 5.10 -1.25 9.02
C ASP A 500 4.96 -2.25 7.86
N TRP A 501 5.00 -3.55 8.16
CA TRP A 501 4.80 -4.61 7.15
C TRP A 501 3.34 -4.65 6.68
N LEU A 502 2.36 -4.66 7.58
CA LEU A 502 0.94 -4.67 7.22
C LEU A 502 0.57 -3.47 6.33
N VAL A 503 1.09 -2.28 6.65
CA VAL A 503 0.89 -1.07 5.85
C VAL A 503 1.57 -1.16 4.47
N ALA A 504 2.81 -1.64 4.41
CA ALA A 504 3.55 -1.73 3.15
C ALA A 504 3.02 -2.86 2.25
N ALA A 505 2.57 -3.97 2.84
CA ALA A 505 2.06 -5.13 2.13
C ALA A 505 0.73 -4.83 1.42
N ARG A 506 -0.13 -3.99 2.00
CA ARG A 506 -1.41 -3.57 1.40
C ARG A 506 -1.31 -2.47 0.34
N LYS A 507 -0.12 -1.94 0.07
CA LYS A 507 0.10 -0.91 -0.96
C LYS A 507 0.77 -1.56 -2.17
N PRO A 508 0.43 -1.18 -3.42
CA PRO A 508 1.18 -1.62 -4.60
C PRO A 508 2.58 -0.99 -4.60
N TYR A 509 3.40 -1.34 -5.59
CA TYR A 509 4.69 -0.67 -5.76
C TYR A 509 4.48 0.78 -6.24
N PRO A 510 5.15 1.78 -5.65
CA PRO A 510 5.10 3.17 -6.10
C PRO A 510 5.95 3.34 -7.37
N ARG A 511 5.34 3.15 -8.54
CA ARG A 511 5.98 3.39 -9.84
C ARG A 511 5.20 4.40 -10.67
N LEU A 512 5.88 4.99 -11.64
CA LEU A 512 5.21 5.65 -12.75
C LEU A 512 4.43 4.59 -13.53
N ARG A 513 3.15 4.86 -13.79
CA ARG A 513 2.26 4.05 -14.61
C ARG A 513 1.95 4.83 -15.87
N GLY A 514 1.61 4.11 -16.95
CA GLY A 514 1.35 4.70 -18.28
C GLY A 514 0.37 5.88 -18.27
N ALA A 515 -0.51 6.00 -17.27
CA ALA A 515 -1.39 7.15 -17.03
C ALA A 515 -0.67 8.51 -16.91
N ASN A 516 0.60 8.52 -16.49
CA ASN A 516 1.43 9.73 -16.37
C ASN A 516 2.27 9.96 -17.64
N SER A 517 1.70 9.65 -18.81
CA SER A 517 2.42 9.23 -20.03
C SER A 517 3.64 10.08 -20.36
N LEU A 518 4.78 9.40 -20.46
CA LEU A 518 6.04 9.92 -21.00
C LEU A 518 6.00 9.77 -22.53
N VAL A 519 5.15 10.55 -23.19
CA VAL A 519 5.16 10.63 -24.66
C VAL A 519 5.95 11.87 -25.03
N VAL A 520 6.83 11.74 -26.02
CA VAL A 520 7.52 12.91 -26.57
C VAL A 520 6.46 13.85 -27.15
N PRO A 521 6.37 15.11 -26.68
CA PRO A 521 5.45 16.08 -27.26
C PRO A 521 5.65 16.19 -28.78
N ASP A 522 4.57 16.28 -29.55
CA ASP A 522 4.65 16.28 -31.02
C ASP A 522 5.57 17.39 -31.57
N ASN A 523 5.63 18.54 -30.90
CA ASN A 523 6.53 19.64 -31.24
C ASN A 523 8.02 19.37 -30.96
N LYS A 524 8.34 18.29 -30.26
CA LYS A 524 9.70 17.81 -29.94
C LYS A 524 10.04 16.51 -30.68
N LEU A 525 9.12 15.93 -31.46
CA LEU A 525 9.45 14.87 -32.39
C LEU A 525 10.37 15.42 -33.49
N PRO A 526 11.33 14.63 -33.99
CA PRO A 526 12.01 14.95 -35.23
C PRO A 526 10.92 15.17 -36.27
N LYS A 527 10.86 16.36 -36.85
CA LYS A 527 10.13 16.51 -38.09
C LYS A 527 10.82 15.57 -39.06
N GLU A 528 10.06 14.76 -39.80
CA GLU A 528 10.61 14.21 -41.04
C GLU A 528 11.25 15.41 -41.74
N GLU A 529 12.55 15.30 -42.02
CA GLU A 529 13.08 16.10 -43.11
C GLU A 529 12.14 15.70 -44.25
N GLU A 530 11.20 16.58 -44.61
CA GLU A 530 10.72 16.59 -45.98
C GLU A 530 11.99 16.41 -46.77
N GLU A 531 12.10 15.25 -47.44
CA GLU A 531 13.16 15.07 -48.42
C GLU A 531 13.16 16.40 -49.16
N ALA A 532 14.32 17.07 -49.16
CA ALA A 532 14.56 18.12 -50.10
C ALA A 532 14.42 17.45 -51.48
N GLU A 533 13.16 17.28 -51.93
CA GLU A 533 12.80 17.45 -53.31
C GLU A 533 13.50 18.75 -53.67
N GLU A 534 14.49 18.58 -54.55
CA GLU A 534 15.32 19.63 -55.10
C GLU A 534 14.51 20.92 -55.16
N GLU A 535 15.02 21.99 -54.57
CA GLU A 535 14.45 23.33 -54.63
C GLU A 535 14.03 23.67 -56.07
N GLU A 536 12.80 23.34 -56.46
CA GLU A 536 12.03 24.23 -57.30
C GLU A 536 11.58 25.32 -56.34
N GLU A 537 12.22 26.49 -56.47
CA GLU A 537 11.84 27.73 -55.80
C GLU A 537 10.31 27.85 -55.83
N GLU A 538 9.63 27.55 -54.71
CA GLU A 538 8.29 28.04 -54.48
C GLU A 538 8.42 29.55 -54.35
N ASP A 539 8.21 30.23 -55.48
CA ASP A 539 8.02 31.68 -55.55
C ASP A 539 7.05 32.09 -54.44
N GLN A 540 7.57 32.78 -53.42
CA GLN A 540 6.76 33.39 -52.38
C GLN A 540 5.67 34.22 -53.07
N ALA A 541 4.40 33.82 -52.94
CA ALA A 541 3.30 34.48 -53.59
C ALA A 541 3.09 35.89 -53.00
N VAL A 542 3.75 36.89 -53.59
CA VAL A 542 3.62 38.30 -53.22
C VAL A 542 2.22 38.78 -53.60
N THR A 543 1.38 38.97 -52.60
CA THR A 543 0.02 39.44 -52.81
C THR A 543 0.03 40.97 -52.93
N THR A 544 -0.31 41.50 -54.10
CA THR A 544 -0.37 42.96 -54.35
C THR A 544 -1.82 43.42 -54.50
N THR A 545 -2.23 44.41 -53.70
CA THR A 545 -3.57 45.02 -53.77
C THR A 545 -3.55 46.26 -54.65
N TYR A 546 -4.45 46.31 -55.63
CA TYR A 546 -4.62 47.41 -56.57
C TYR A 546 -5.96 48.11 -56.40
N VAL A 547 -6.00 49.38 -56.80
CA VAL A 547 -7.24 50.16 -56.97
C VAL A 547 -7.26 50.79 -58.35
N CYS A 548 -8.42 50.74 -59.00
CA CYS A 548 -8.66 51.44 -60.26
C CYS A 548 -8.91 52.93 -60.00
N GLN A 549 -7.97 53.77 -60.40
CA GLN A 549 -8.09 55.23 -60.29
C GLN A 549 -8.37 55.83 -61.68
N ALA A 550 -9.30 56.79 -61.75
CA ALA A 550 -9.62 57.50 -62.98
C ALA A 550 -8.42 58.33 -63.47
N THR A 551 -8.02 58.17 -64.73
CA THR A 551 -6.96 58.98 -65.35
C THR A 551 -7.56 60.24 -65.96
N ALA A 552 -7.56 61.33 -65.20
CA ALA A 552 -7.95 62.64 -65.73
C ALA A 552 -6.78 63.24 -66.54
N ASN A 553 -6.83 63.16 -67.87
CA ASN A 553 -6.04 64.02 -68.74
C ASN A 553 -6.71 65.41 -68.79
N GLY A 554 -6.36 66.30 -67.86
CA GLY A 554 -6.79 67.70 -67.92
C GLY A 554 -6.77 68.40 -66.57
N TYR A 555 -6.19 69.60 -66.55
CA TYR A 555 -6.19 70.56 -65.44
C TYR A 555 -7.58 70.68 -64.80
N PHE A 556 -7.73 70.25 -63.54
CA PHE A 556 -8.70 70.61 -62.47
C PHE A 556 -9.04 69.35 -61.64
N PRO A 557 -8.58 69.22 -60.38
CA PRO A 557 -8.85 68.04 -59.57
C PRO A 557 -10.14 68.27 -58.76
N ASP A 558 -11.29 67.86 -59.29
CA ASP A 558 -12.41 67.52 -58.42
C ASP A 558 -12.14 66.11 -57.87
N PHE A 559 -11.90 66.06 -56.56
CA PHE A 559 -11.65 64.84 -55.81
C PHE A 559 -12.84 63.87 -55.96
N VAL A 560 -12.66 62.77 -56.69
CA VAL A 560 -13.55 61.62 -56.56
C VAL A 560 -13.24 60.98 -55.19
N PRO A 561 -14.19 60.90 -54.25
CA PRO A 561 -13.95 60.30 -52.95
C PRO A 561 -13.61 58.80 -53.10
N LEU A 562 -12.63 58.33 -52.31
CA LEU A 562 -12.16 56.92 -52.26
C LEU A 562 -13.25 55.88 -51.95
N SER A 563 -14.50 56.29 -51.72
CA SER A 563 -15.64 55.41 -51.44
C SER A 563 -16.20 54.70 -52.67
N GLU A 564 -15.83 55.09 -53.89
CA GLU A 564 -16.30 54.48 -55.15
C GLU A 564 -15.23 53.68 -55.90
N ALA A 565 -14.09 53.41 -55.25
CA ALA A 565 -12.95 52.74 -55.88
C ALA A 565 -13.01 51.21 -55.67
N THR A 566 -13.05 50.44 -56.76
CA THR A 566 -13.06 48.97 -56.71
C THR A 566 -11.66 48.44 -56.43
N ARG A 567 -11.50 47.72 -55.30
CA ARG A 567 -10.25 47.04 -54.90
C ARG A 567 -10.22 45.64 -55.46
N PHE A 568 -9.07 45.22 -55.96
CA PHE A 568 -8.83 43.83 -56.33
C PHE A 568 -7.40 43.43 -55.97
N VAL A 569 -7.20 42.13 -55.81
CA VAL A 569 -5.95 41.53 -55.32
C VAL A 569 -5.45 40.55 -56.38
N VAL A 570 -4.14 40.60 -56.67
CA VAL A 570 -3.48 39.71 -57.63
C VAL A 570 -2.33 39.01 -56.92
N THR A 571 -2.25 37.69 -57.10
CA THR A 571 -1.30 36.80 -56.40
C THR A 571 -0.26 36.16 -57.34
N GLU A 572 -0.32 36.43 -58.65
CA GLU A 572 0.50 35.84 -59.72
C GLU A 572 0.80 36.88 -60.84
N PRO A 573 1.78 36.69 -61.75
CA PRO A 573 2.30 37.73 -62.66
C PRO A 573 1.37 38.07 -63.86
N SER A 574 0.06 38.15 -63.63
CA SER A 574 -0.88 38.75 -64.57
C SER A 574 -0.81 40.28 -64.50
N GLU A 575 -0.69 40.95 -65.64
CA GLU A 575 -0.73 42.43 -65.68
C GLU A 575 -2.06 42.92 -65.08
N PRO A 576 -2.03 43.76 -64.03
CA PRO A 576 -3.26 44.25 -63.41
C PRO A 576 -4.06 45.06 -64.44
N SER A 577 -5.36 44.78 -64.58
CA SER A 577 -6.23 45.46 -65.55
C SER A 577 -7.55 45.87 -64.90
N CYS A 578 -7.97 47.10 -65.17
CA CYS A 578 -9.25 47.65 -64.72
C CYS A 578 -10.42 47.36 -65.68
N GLN A 579 -10.21 46.60 -66.76
CA GLN A 579 -11.27 46.35 -67.76
C GLN A 579 -12.51 45.64 -67.19
N ASN A 580 -12.33 44.80 -66.17
CA ASN A 580 -13.43 44.06 -65.53
C ASN A 580 -14.04 44.81 -64.33
N PHE A 581 -13.53 46.00 -63.99
CA PHE A 581 -13.94 46.78 -62.81
C PHE A 581 -14.27 48.22 -63.22
N PRO A 582 -15.36 48.44 -63.98
CA PRO A 582 -15.69 49.76 -64.52
C PRO A 582 -16.06 50.73 -63.39
N VAL A 583 -15.36 51.87 -63.34
CA VAL A 583 -15.76 53.03 -62.52
C VAL A 583 -16.63 53.92 -63.39
N VAL A 584 -17.81 54.29 -62.90
CA VAL A 584 -18.76 55.16 -63.59
C VAL A 584 -18.79 56.55 -62.96
N ASP A 585 -19.02 57.58 -63.75
CA ASP A 585 -19.27 58.93 -63.24
C ASP A 585 -20.68 59.06 -62.65
N SER A 586 -20.99 60.22 -62.07
CA SER A 586 -22.32 60.53 -61.51
C SER A 586 -23.47 60.48 -62.54
N ASN A 587 -23.15 60.34 -63.84
CA ASN A 587 -24.10 60.22 -64.95
C ASN A 587 -24.18 58.78 -65.50
N GLY A 588 -23.48 57.81 -64.90
CA GLY A 588 -23.49 56.40 -65.31
C GLY A 588 -22.59 56.07 -66.50
N THR A 589 -21.66 56.96 -66.87
CA THR A 589 -20.74 56.76 -67.99
C THR A 589 -19.44 56.12 -67.51
N ALA A 590 -18.94 55.09 -68.20
CA ALA A 590 -17.68 54.43 -67.85
C ALA A 590 -16.48 55.37 -68.05
N ILE A 591 -15.64 55.51 -67.03
CA ILE A 591 -14.44 56.35 -67.02
C ILE A 591 -13.20 55.48 -67.32
N SER A 592 -12.22 56.02 -68.04
CA SER A 592 -10.93 55.35 -68.22
C SER A 592 -10.17 55.33 -66.89
N THR A 593 -9.76 54.13 -66.46
CA THR A 593 -9.07 53.91 -65.19
C THR A 593 -7.78 53.13 -65.39
N SER A 594 -6.79 53.41 -64.56
CA SER A 594 -5.54 52.64 -64.48
C SER A 594 -5.33 52.08 -63.07
N PRO A 595 -4.74 50.88 -62.95
CA PRO A 595 -4.49 50.26 -61.65
C PRO A 595 -3.34 50.96 -60.92
N VAL A 596 -3.54 51.25 -59.63
CA VAL A 596 -2.55 51.84 -58.73
C VAL A 596 -2.37 50.92 -57.53
N VAL A 597 -1.11 50.62 -57.17
CA VAL A 597 -0.76 49.78 -56.01
C VAL A 597 -1.05 50.54 -54.71
N ILE A 598 -1.74 49.90 -53.76
CA ILE A 598 -1.98 50.49 -52.43
C ILE A 598 -1.24 49.74 -51.32
N SER A 599 -1.09 48.42 -51.41
CA SER A 599 -0.35 47.64 -50.43
C SER A 599 0.17 46.34 -51.01
N THR A 600 1.37 45.96 -50.59
CA THR A 600 2.00 44.66 -50.81
C THR A 600 2.18 43.97 -49.46
N SER A 601 1.78 42.71 -49.36
CA SER A 601 2.02 41.88 -48.17
C SER A 601 2.68 40.58 -48.57
N SER A 602 3.82 40.28 -47.96
CA SER A 602 4.44 38.96 -47.96
C SER A 602 4.00 38.23 -46.69
N SER A 603 3.54 36.99 -46.82
CA SER A 603 3.33 36.13 -45.66
C SER A 603 4.69 35.62 -45.19
N GLU A 604 5.33 36.33 -44.27
CA GLU A 604 6.46 35.81 -43.52
C GLU A 604 5.92 34.87 -42.42
N SER A 605 6.27 33.59 -42.51
CA SER A 605 6.12 32.58 -41.48
C SER A 605 7.35 32.50 -40.58
#